data_AF-A0A0F9W8Q4-F1
#
_entry.id   AF-A0A0F9W8Q4-F1
#
_cell.length_a   1.000
_cell.length_b   1.000
_cell.length_c   1.000
_cell.angle_alpha   90.00
_cell.angle_beta   90.00
_cell.angle_gamma   90.00
#
_symmetry.space_group_name_H-M   'P 1'
#
loop_
_entity.id
_entity.type
_entity.pdbx_description
1 polymer ?
#
loop_
_entity_poly.entity_id
_entity_poly.type
_entity_poly.pdbx_seq_one_letter_code
_entity_poly.pdbx_strand_id
1 'polypeptide(L)'
;MTRKVAIVGFGKGFKTWREARRAGYEIWGINDPLSTFGPWDADRWYQLHSAEYLEEHWPYWDAVSKDTWLNHWKYDGSTPLYMQRHYPEFPGSVEFPKKRIEEELPNGRYHCGTFDWLVAHAILEGVTHIRLCGVTLHPVGEPLSARACLEFWLGMAMGRGIEVEVESEDLFYTFNLVRTRWQYGFDESRPIIEVEDVAKSTEALDDDQELARIKGLFNVAG
;
A
#
# COMPACT_ATOMS: atom_id res chain seq x y z
N MET A 1 -3.96 20.14 19.08
CA MET A 1 -4.44 20.46 17.72
C MET A 1 -4.73 19.14 17.01
N THR A 2 -5.82 19.05 16.26
CA THR A 2 -6.17 17.85 15.48
C THR A 2 -5.25 17.77 14.26
N ARG A 3 -4.51 16.67 14.10
CA ARG A 3 -3.64 16.46 12.93
C ARG A 3 -4.17 15.28 12.12
N LYS A 4 -4.51 15.53 10.87
CA LYS A 4 -5.17 14.56 9.97
C LYS A 4 -4.25 14.25 8.80
N VAL A 5 -4.08 12.98 8.46
CA VAL A 5 -3.23 12.53 7.36
C VAL A 5 -4.01 11.65 6.40
N ALA A 6 -3.89 11.92 5.10
CA ALA A 6 -4.40 11.05 4.05
C ALA A 6 -3.22 10.36 3.35
N ILE A 7 -3.19 9.03 3.41
CA ILE A 7 -2.20 8.20 2.74
C ILE A 7 -2.76 7.81 1.38
N VAL A 8 -2.08 8.20 0.30
CA VAL A 8 -2.60 8.10 -1.06
C VAL A 8 -1.84 7.06 -1.86
N GLY A 9 -2.56 6.03 -2.31
CA GLY A 9 -2.09 5.00 -3.23
C GLY A 9 -2.70 5.17 -4.63
N PHE A 10 -2.51 4.16 -5.49
CA PHE A 10 -2.81 4.24 -6.93
C PHE A 10 -4.08 3.49 -7.35
N GLY A 11 -4.90 3.07 -6.39
CA GLY A 11 -6.15 2.35 -6.64
C GLY A 11 -7.29 3.25 -7.14
N LYS A 12 -8.47 2.64 -7.33
CA LYS A 12 -9.71 3.31 -7.79
C LYS A 12 -10.06 4.56 -6.96
N GLY A 13 -9.74 4.54 -5.66
CA GLY A 13 -9.95 5.65 -4.73
C GLY A 13 -8.90 6.77 -4.77
N PHE A 14 -7.90 6.75 -5.65
CA PHE A 14 -6.83 7.77 -5.69
C PHE A 14 -7.37 9.20 -5.62
N LYS A 15 -8.36 9.54 -6.47
CA LYS A 15 -8.86 10.92 -6.62
C LYS A 15 -9.50 11.50 -5.35
N THR A 16 -9.83 10.69 -4.35
CA THR A 16 -10.42 11.16 -3.09
C THR A 16 -9.43 11.97 -2.24
N TRP A 17 -8.13 11.95 -2.57
CA TRP A 17 -7.14 12.84 -1.93
C TRP A 17 -7.55 14.32 -2.00
N ARG A 18 -8.24 14.75 -3.07
CA ARG A 18 -8.71 16.15 -3.22
C ARG A 18 -9.79 16.50 -2.20
N GLU A 19 -10.63 15.52 -1.84
CA GLU A 19 -11.63 15.67 -0.77
C GLU A 19 -10.95 15.71 0.58
N ALA A 20 -9.99 14.81 0.81
CA ALA A 20 -9.21 14.80 2.03
C ALA A 20 -8.49 16.14 2.26
N ARG A 21 -7.84 16.69 1.23
CA ARG A 21 -7.17 18.00 1.30
C ARG A 21 -8.16 19.11 1.66
N ARG A 22 -9.34 19.14 1.01
CA ARG A 22 -10.42 20.09 1.34
C ARG A 22 -10.95 19.93 2.76
N ALA A 23 -10.89 18.72 3.32
CA ALA A 23 -11.25 18.41 4.70
C ALA A 23 -10.12 18.65 5.72
N GLY A 24 -8.99 19.25 5.29
CA GLY A 24 -7.87 19.63 6.14
C GLY A 24 -6.90 18.48 6.45
N TYR A 25 -6.89 17.42 5.64
CA TYR A 25 -5.88 16.37 5.73
C TYR A 25 -4.57 16.83 5.07
N GLU A 26 -3.46 16.56 5.75
CA GLU A 26 -2.11 16.55 5.16
C GLU A 26 -2.01 15.33 4.23
N ILE A 27 -1.51 15.52 3.01
CA ILE A 27 -1.49 14.51 1.97
C ILE A 27 -0.12 13.84 1.91
N TRP A 28 -0.08 12.52 2.09
CA TRP A 28 1.12 11.70 2.01
C TRP A 28 1.08 10.83 0.76
N GLY A 29 2.00 11.10 -0.16
CA GLY A 29 2.13 10.37 -1.42
C GLY A 29 3.26 9.35 -1.40
N ILE A 30 3.15 8.33 -2.26
CA ILE A 30 4.16 7.29 -2.39
C ILE A 30 4.67 7.19 -3.83
N ASN A 31 5.88 6.64 -4.01
CA ASN A 31 6.46 6.25 -5.30
C ASN A 31 6.35 7.35 -6.39
N ASP A 32 5.80 7.08 -7.57
CA ASP A 32 5.44 8.13 -8.55
C ASP A 32 4.20 7.74 -9.36
N PRO A 33 3.05 8.38 -9.11
CA PRO A 33 1.84 8.18 -9.92
C PRO A 33 1.68 9.15 -11.07
N LEU A 34 2.55 10.15 -11.28
CA LEU A 34 2.29 11.19 -12.26
C LEU A 34 2.17 10.64 -13.68
N SER A 35 2.94 9.60 -14.01
CA SER A 35 2.85 8.88 -15.28
C SER A 35 1.45 8.30 -15.53
N THR A 36 0.73 7.93 -14.47
CA THR A 36 -0.52 7.17 -14.54
C THR A 36 -1.76 8.04 -14.28
N PHE A 37 -1.68 9.02 -13.38
CA PHE A 37 -2.86 9.75 -12.88
C PHE A 37 -2.83 11.25 -13.16
N GLY A 38 -1.78 11.76 -13.79
CA GLY A 38 -1.61 13.18 -14.07
C GLY A 38 -1.23 14.01 -12.83
N PRO A 39 -1.24 15.35 -12.93
CA PRO A 39 -0.71 16.21 -11.88
C PRO A 39 -1.54 16.17 -10.60
N TRP A 40 -0.86 15.92 -9.50
CA TRP A 40 -1.38 15.98 -8.14
C TRP A 40 -0.25 16.39 -7.17
N ASP A 41 -0.61 16.66 -5.93
CA ASP A 41 0.30 17.29 -4.98
C ASP A 41 0.17 16.66 -3.58
N ALA A 42 1.32 16.43 -2.95
CA ALA A 42 1.43 15.88 -1.61
C ALA A 42 2.29 16.77 -0.74
N ASP A 43 1.95 16.85 0.55
CA ASP A 43 2.68 17.66 1.53
C ASP A 43 3.93 16.91 2.04
N ARG A 44 3.92 15.57 1.95
CA ARG A 44 5.09 14.70 2.14
C ARG A 44 5.09 13.59 1.10
N TRP A 45 6.28 13.26 0.61
CA TRP A 45 6.45 12.19 -0.36
C TRP A 45 7.26 11.05 0.23
N TYR A 46 6.94 9.81 -0.12
CA TYR A 46 7.60 8.61 0.39
C TYR A 46 8.06 7.73 -0.77
N GLN A 47 9.37 7.54 -0.85
CA GLN A 47 10.01 6.63 -1.77
C GLN A 47 10.94 5.71 -0.96
N LEU A 48 10.38 4.61 -0.45
CA LEU A 48 11.08 3.73 0.50
C LEU A 48 11.94 2.66 -0.19
N HIS A 49 11.96 2.61 -1.52
CA HIS A 49 12.98 1.87 -2.25
C HIS A 49 14.34 2.56 -2.11
N SER A 50 15.42 1.76 -2.13
CA SER A 50 16.76 2.33 -2.15
C SER A 50 17.03 2.99 -3.51
N ALA A 51 17.95 3.97 -3.55
CA ALA A 51 18.35 4.59 -4.81
C ALA A 51 18.86 3.57 -5.83
N GLU A 52 19.61 2.58 -5.36
CA GLU A 52 20.17 1.49 -6.17
C GLU A 52 19.05 0.62 -6.76
N TYR A 53 18.04 0.28 -5.96
CA TYR A 53 16.88 -0.47 -6.42
C TYR A 53 16.11 0.30 -7.49
N LEU A 54 15.91 1.61 -7.30
CA LEU A 54 15.22 2.46 -8.28
C LEU A 54 16.00 2.56 -9.59
N GLU A 55 17.32 2.74 -9.53
CA GLU A 55 18.17 2.80 -10.72
C GLU A 55 18.09 1.50 -11.53
N GLU A 56 18.03 0.35 -10.85
CA GLU A 56 17.85 -0.96 -11.48
C GLU A 56 16.44 -1.14 -12.07
N HIS A 57 15.39 -0.67 -11.40
CA HIS A 57 14.00 -1.03 -11.72
C HIS A 57 13.23 0.01 -12.56
N TRP A 58 13.62 1.29 -12.54
CA TRP A 58 12.97 2.34 -13.33
C TRP A 58 12.87 2.04 -14.84
N PRO A 59 13.89 1.47 -15.51
CA PRO A 59 13.78 1.10 -16.92
C PRO A 59 12.68 0.09 -17.20
N TYR A 60 12.31 -0.74 -16.22
CA TYR A 60 11.33 -1.82 -16.38
C TYR A 60 9.90 -1.40 -16.02
N TRP A 61 9.72 -0.48 -15.08
CA TRP A 61 8.39 -0.07 -14.62
C TRP A 61 7.72 0.96 -15.53
N ASP A 62 8.47 1.98 -15.96
CA ASP A 62 7.91 3.06 -16.76
C ASP A 62 8.78 3.44 -17.96
N ALA A 63 9.88 2.71 -18.21
CA ALA A 63 10.93 3.10 -19.17
C ALA A 63 11.45 4.54 -18.93
N VAL A 64 11.44 4.97 -17.67
CA VAL A 64 11.86 6.31 -17.23
C VAL A 64 13.28 6.27 -16.66
N SER A 65 13.97 7.41 -16.71
CA SER A 65 15.19 7.62 -15.93
C SER A 65 14.86 8.36 -14.63
N LYS A 66 15.82 8.44 -13.70
CA LYS A 66 15.74 9.32 -12.53
C LYS A 66 15.35 10.76 -12.90
N ASP A 67 15.95 11.30 -13.95
CA ASP A 67 15.69 12.68 -14.37
C ASP A 67 14.28 12.82 -14.91
N THR A 68 13.79 11.84 -15.66
CA THR A 68 12.38 11.80 -16.11
C THR A 68 11.44 11.74 -14.92
N TRP A 69 11.73 10.88 -13.94
CA TRP A 69 11.00 10.78 -12.70
C TRP A 69 10.98 12.12 -11.96
N LEU A 70 12.14 12.77 -11.75
CA LEU A 70 12.27 14.08 -11.10
C LEU A 70 11.54 15.20 -11.85
N ASN A 71 11.55 15.14 -13.18
CA ASN A 71 10.90 16.13 -14.03
C ASN A 71 9.37 15.97 -14.08
N HIS A 72 8.84 14.76 -13.91
CA HIS A 72 7.39 14.52 -13.91
C HIS A 72 6.65 15.36 -12.86
N TRP A 73 7.24 15.49 -11.67
CA TRP A 73 6.70 16.29 -10.58
C TRP A 73 7.24 17.70 -10.51
N LYS A 74 8.11 18.09 -11.44
CA LYS A 74 8.87 19.36 -11.40
C LYS A 74 9.52 19.57 -10.04
N TYR A 75 10.14 18.52 -9.51
CA TYR A 75 10.70 18.63 -8.18
C TYR A 75 11.77 19.69 -8.10
N ASP A 76 11.67 20.51 -7.07
CA ASP A 76 12.68 21.50 -6.73
C ASP A 76 13.30 21.25 -5.36
N GLY A 77 12.96 20.15 -4.69
CA GLY A 77 13.41 19.86 -3.33
C GLY A 77 12.56 20.50 -2.22
N SER A 78 11.49 21.23 -2.55
CA SER A 78 10.68 21.94 -1.54
C SER A 78 9.78 21.01 -0.72
N THR A 79 9.23 19.96 -1.33
CA THR A 79 8.46 18.92 -0.63
C THR A 79 9.40 17.88 -0.03
N PRO A 80 9.32 17.56 1.27
CA PRO A 80 10.15 16.51 1.86
C PRO A 80 9.94 15.14 1.20
N LEU A 81 11.04 14.53 0.74
CA LEU A 81 11.05 13.20 0.13
C LEU A 81 11.66 12.18 1.10
N TYR A 82 10.81 11.45 1.81
CA TYR A 82 11.22 10.42 2.75
C TYR A 82 11.74 9.19 2.00
N MET A 83 13.00 8.84 2.27
CA MET A 83 13.70 7.67 1.71
C MET A 83 14.39 6.88 2.82
N GLN A 84 15.04 5.76 2.49
CA GLN A 84 15.76 4.94 3.48
C GLN A 84 16.85 5.70 4.25
N ARG A 85 17.45 6.71 3.59
CA ARG A 85 18.44 7.66 4.11
C ARG A 85 18.36 8.94 3.29
N HIS A 86 19.11 9.98 3.67
CA HIS A 86 19.34 11.09 2.74
C HIS A 86 20.19 10.62 1.56
N TYR A 87 19.77 10.96 0.35
CA TYR A 87 20.48 10.67 -0.89
C TYR A 87 20.78 12.00 -1.60
N PRO A 88 22.07 12.39 -1.79
CA PRO A 88 22.44 13.68 -2.38
C PRO A 88 21.87 13.91 -3.79
N GLU A 89 21.63 12.84 -4.53
CA GLU A 89 21.10 12.85 -5.89
C GLU A 89 19.57 13.02 -5.97
N PHE A 90 18.89 13.03 -4.81
CA PHE A 90 17.48 13.37 -4.66
C PHE A 90 17.39 14.62 -3.77
N PRO A 91 17.23 15.83 -4.35
CA PRO A 91 17.06 17.07 -3.60
C PRO A 91 15.97 16.94 -2.55
N GLY A 92 16.05 17.59 -1.39
CA GLY A 92 14.97 17.51 -0.38
C GLY A 92 14.70 16.12 0.21
N SER A 93 15.52 15.09 -0.11
CA SER A 93 15.38 13.78 0.49
C SER A 93 15.72 13.81 1.98
N VAL A 94 14.93 13.11 2.79
CA VAL A 94 15.09 13.00 4.24
C VAL A 94 15.04 11.54 4.65
N GLU A 95 15.78 11.20 5.71
CA GLU A 95 15.76 9.86 6.26
C GLU A 95 14.41 9.54 6.89
N PHE A 96 13.80 8.44 6.48
CA PHE A 96 12.57 7.90 7.06
C PHE A 96 12.83 7.45 8.51
N PRO A 97 11.96 7.78 9.48
CA PRO A 97 12.21 7.51 10.90
C PRO A 97 12.00 6.03 11.30
N LYS A 98 12.51 5.10 10.49
CA LYS A 98 12.42 3.65 10.69
C LYS A 98 12.84 3.23 12.09
N LYS A 99 14.02 3.69 12.54
CA LYS A 99 14.56 3.33 13.85
C LYS A 99 13.63 3.74 15.00
N ARG A 100 13.04 4.93 14.92
CA ARG A 100 12.07 5.41 15.92
C ARG A 100 10.80 4.57 15.92
N ILE A 101 10.29 4.18 14.75
CA ILE A 101 9.15 3.27 14.66
C ILE A 101 9.48 1.92 15.33
N GLU A 102 10.65 1.36 15.03
CA GLU A 102 11.10 0.08 15.60
C GLU A 102 11.27 0.12 17.12
N GLU A 103 11.70 1.26 17.67
CA GLU A 103 12.01 1.42 19.10
C GLU A 103 10.81 1.92 19.93
N GLU A 104 9.97 2.80 19.39
CA GLU A 104 8.90 3.48 20.14
C GLU A 104 7.53 2.80 20.00
N LEU A 105 7.30 2.01 18.96
CA LEU A 105 6.01 1.36 18.71
C LEU A 105 6.06 -0.16 18.96
N PRO A 106 5.04 -0.74 19.62
CA PRO A 106 4.92 -2.19 19.78
C PRO A 106 4.93 -2.89 18.42
N ASN A 107 5.73 -3.95 18.29
CA ASN A 107 5.95 -4.68 17.04
C ASN A 107 6.41 -3.79 15.87
N GLY A 108 7.18 -2.72 16.14
CA GLY A 108 7.69 -1.77 15.13
C GLY A 108 8.55 -2.35 14.00
N ARG A 109 8.80 -3.67 13.98
CA ARG A 109 9.50 -4.40 12.91
C ARG A 109 8.55 -5.18 11.99
N TYR A 110 7.25 -5.17 12.25
CA TYR A 110 6.26 -5.94 11.50
C TYR A 110 5.74 -5.16 10.28
N HIS A 111 6.46 -5.28 9.16
CA HIS A 111 6.26 -4.47 7.96
C HIS A 111 6.54 -5.26 6.70
N CYS A 112 5.72 -5.10 5.66
CA CYS A 112 5.87 -5.78 4.38
C CYS A 112 5.52 -4.91 3.16
N GLY A 113 5.24 -3.62 3.36
CA GLY A 113 4.91 -2.69 2.30
C GLY A 113 4.97 -1.23 2.77
N THR A 114 4.91 -0.30 1.82
CA THR A 114 5.02 1.14 2.11
C THR A 114 3.84 1.62 2.97
N PHE A 115 2.61 1.17 2.70
CA PHE A 115 1.43 1.67 3.41
C PHE A 115 1.47 1.37 4.91
N ASP A 116 1.93 0.18 5.31
CA ASP A 116 2.03 -0.18 6.72
C ASP A 116 3.11 0.64 7.46
N TRP A 117 4.24 0.93 6.81
CA TRP A 117 5.21 1.89 7.31
C TRP A 117 4.62 3.29 7.50
N LEU A 118 3.79 3.77 6.58
CA LEU A 118 3.18 5.10 6.67
C LEU A 118 2.13 5.17 7.79
N VAL A 119 1.35 4.12 8.03
CA VAL A 119 0.44 4.08 9.18
C VAL A 119 1.23 4.10 10.49
N ALA A 120 2.31 3.34 10.60
CA ALA A 120 3.19 3.37 11.77
C ALA A 120 3.84 4.75 11.97
N HIS A 121 4.30 5.39 10.90
CA HIS A 121 4.82 6.75 10.96
C HIS A 121 3.76 7.75 11.42
N ALA A 122 2.52 7.63 10.95
CA ALA A 122 1.42 8.48 11.39
C ALA A 122 1.12 8.30 12.89
N ILE A 123 1.17 7.06 13.41
CA ILE A 123 1.07 6.78 14.85
C ILE A 123 2.21 7.45 15.62
N LEU A 124 3.45 7.31 15.16
CA LEU A 124 4.64 7.93 15.77
C LEU A 124 4.51 9.46 15.83
N GLU A 125 3.94 10.07 14.79
CA GLU A 125 3.71 11.51 14.66
C GLU A 125 2.52 12.03 15.49
N GLY A 126 1.80 11.15 16.18
CA GLY A 126 0.66 11.51 17.04
C GLY A 126 -0.53 12.08 16.27
N VAL A 127 -0.77 11.61 15.04
CA VAL A 127 -1.96 12.03 14.27
C VAL A 127 -3.23 11.55 14.97
N THR A 128 -4.33 12.23 14.72
CA THR A 128 -5.65 11.85 15.27
C THR A 128 -6.56 11.23 14.23
N HIS A 129 -6.30 11.41 12.93
CA HIS A 129 -7.08 10.82 11.85
C HIS A 129 -6.17 10.33 10.72
N ILE A 130 -6.47 9.16 10.18
CA ILE A 130 -5.85 8.56 9.02
C ILE A 130 -6.94 8.25 7.99
N ARG A 131 -6.81 8.77 6.76
CA ARG A 131 -7.64 8.37 5.62
C ARG A 131 -6.80 7.62 4.60
N LEU A 132 -7.29 6.49 4.11
CA LEU A 132 -6.68 5.75 3.00
C LEU A 132 -7.38 6.11 1.69
N CYS A 133 -6.62 6.61 0.72
CA CYS A 133 -7.12 7.00 -0.59
C CYS A 133 -6.51 6.11 -1.68
N GLY A 134 -7.26 5.15 -2.21
CA GLY A 134 -6.79 4.27 -3.30
C GLY A 134 -5.69 3.30 -2.87
N VAL A 135 -5.79 2.73 -1.67
CA VAL A 135 -4.80 1.80 -1.10
C VAL A 135 -5.28 0.37 -1.33
N THR A 136 -4.98 -0.19 -2.50
CA THR A 136 -5.60 -1.45 -2.93
C THR A 136 -4.76 -2.70 -2.64
N LEU A 137 -3.43 -2.59 -2.58
CA LEU A 137 -2.50 -3.73 -2.41
C LEU A 137 -2.85 -4.91 -3.34
N HIS A 138 -2.59 -4.74 -4.64
CA HIS A 138 -2.89 -5.73 -5.67
C HIS A 138 -2.23 -7.09 -5.34
N PRO A 139 -2.87 -8.22 -5.66
CA PRO A 139 -2.36 -9.55 -5.32
C PRO A 139 -1.12 -9.96 -6.15
N VAL A 140 -0.77 -9.19 -7.19
CA VAL A 140 0.37 -9.46 -8.06
C VAL A 140 1.42 -8.39 -7.81
N GLY A 141 2.67 -8.82 -7.58
CA GLY A 141 3.82 -7.92 -7.38
C GLY A 141 4.06 -7.47 -5.94
N GLU A 142 3.08 -7.64 -5.04
CA GLU A 142 3.21 -7.32 -3.61
C GLU A 142 3.42 -8.59 -2.77
N PRO A 143 4.18 -8.53 -1.66
CA PRO A 143 4.24 -9.62 -0.69
C PRO A 143 2.84 -9.95 -0.16
N LEU A 144 2.52 -11.24 -0.03
CA LEU A 144 1.25 -11.69 0.56
C LEU A 144 0.99 -11.08 1.94
N SER A 145 2.07 -10.85 2.70
CA SER A 145 2.07 -10.26 4.03
C SER A 145 1.84 -8.74 4.08
N ALA A 146 1.91 -8.01 2.96
CA ALA A 146 1.71 -6.56 2.93
C ALA A 146 0.32 -6.18 3.47
N ARG A 147 -0.71 -6.95 3.11
CA ARG A 147 -2.08 -6.74 3.61
C ARG A 147 -2.18 -6.98 5.12
N ALA A 148 -1.63 -8.10 5.59
CA ALA A 148 -1.65 -8.44 7.01
C ALA A 148 -0.89 -7.42 7.87
N CYS A 149 0.23 -6.87 7.37
CA CYS A 149 0.96 -5.80 8.06
C CYS A 149 0.13 -4.52 8.12
N LEU A 150 -0.49 -4.13 7.01
CA LEU A 150 -1.33 -2.93 6.98
C LEU A 150 -2.53 -3.06 7.93
N GLU A 151 -3.21 -4.20 7.95
CA GLU A 151 -4.30 -4.46 8.88
C GLU A 151 -3.87 -4.36 10.34
N PHE A 152 -2.72 -4.95 10.68
CA PHE A 152 -2.15 -4.86 12.03
C PHE A 152 -1.95 -3.39 12.43
N TRP A 153 -1.34 -2.58 11.57
CA TRP A 153 -1.05 -1.19 11.89
C TRP A 153 -2.30 -0.30 11.94
N LEU A 154 -3.31 -0.58 11.12
CA LEU A 154 -4.61 0.10 11.21
C LEU A 154 -5.33 -0.28 12.50
N GLY A 155 -5.28 -1.55 12.91
CA GLY A 155 -5.76 -2.00 14.22
C GLY A 155 -5.04 -1.30 15.38
N MET A 156 -3.71 -1.18 15.30
CA MET A 156 -2.89 -0.46 16.27
C MET A 156 -3.24 1.03 16.34
N ALA A 157 -3.51 1.68 15.20
CA ALA A 157 -3.95 3.07 15.15
C ALA A 157 -5.30 3.24 15.86
N MET A 158 -6.29 2.42 15.51
CA MET A 158 -7.62 2.45 16.13
C MET A 158 -7.55 2.16 17.64
N GLY A 159 -6.74 1.19 18.06
CA GLY A 159 -6.52 0.87 19.48
C GLY A 159 -5.87 2.01 20.27
N ARG A 160 -5.23 2.97 19.59
CA ARG A 160 -4.67 4.20 20.17
C ARG A 160 -5.62 5.41 20.07
N GLY A 161 -6.86 5.20 19.63
CA GLY A 161 -7.86 6.26 19.48
C GLY A 161 -7.68 7.12 18.23
N ILE A 162 -6.90 6.67 17.25
CA ILE A 162 -6.79 7.33 15.95
C ILE A 162 -7.97 6.90 15.08
N GLU A 163 -8.70 7.87 14.53
CA GLU A 163 -9.80 7.60 13.61
C GLU A 163 -9.26 7.13 12.26
N VAL A 164 -9.78 6.01 11.75
CA VAL A 164 -9.39 5.44 10.46
C VAL A 164 -10.58 5.47 9.50
N GLU A 165 -10.38 6.14 8.36
CA GLU A 165 -11.31 6.21 7.24
C GLU A 165 -10.73 5.43 6.05
N VAL A 166 -11.53 4.50 5.50
CA VAL A 166 -11.17 3.73 4.30
C VAL A 166 -12.33 3.83 3.31
N GLU A 167 -12.02 4.12 2.05
CA GLU A 167 -13.04 4.22 1.00
C GLU A 167 -13.69 2.86 0.72
N SER A 168 -15.00 2.85 0.50
CA SER A 168 -15.79 1.62 0.35
C SER A 168 -15.47 0.81 -0.90
N GLU A 169 -14.79 1.41 -1.87
CA GLU A 169 -14.39 0.73 -3.10
C GLU A 169 -12.96 0.18 -3.03
N ASP A 170 -12.29 0.33 -1.89
CA ASP A 170 -10.98 -0.27 -1.72
C ASP A 170 -11.08 -1.78 -1.47
N LEU A 171 -10.05 -2.55 -1.85
CA LEU A 171 -10.05 -3.99 -1.63
C LEU A 171 -10.22 -4.33 -0.14
N PHE A 172 -9.74 -3.46 0.75
CA PHE A 172 -9.95 -3.59 2.19
C PHE A 172 -11.41 -3.64 2.59
N TYR A 173 -12.25 -2.79 1.99
CA TYR A 173 -13.67 -2.81 2.26
C TYR A 173 -14.35 -4.03 1.63
N THR A 174 -13.94 -4.40 0.40
CA THR A 174 -14.46 -5.59 -0.30
C THR A 174 -14.20 -6.88 0.47
N PHE A 175 -13.02 -7.03 1.05
CA PHE A 175 -12.62 -8.21 1.83
C PHE A 175 -13.01 -8.14 3.32
N ASN A 176 -13.78 -7.12 3.75
CA ASN A 176 -14.14 -6.88 5.17
C ASN A 176 -12.92 -6.75 6.12
N LEU A 177 -11.80 -6.25 5.61
CA LEU A 177 -10.56 -6.07 6.35
C LEU A 177 -10.61 -4.74 7.10
N VAL A 178 -10.12 -4.71 8.34
CA VAL A 178 -10.12 -3.55 9.27
C VAL A 178 -11.52 -3.17 9.78
N ARG A 179 -12.53 -3.19 8.92
CA ARG A 179 -13.95 -3.04 9.26
C ARG A 179 -14.77 -4.06 8.50
N THR A 180 -15.61 -4.78 9.25
CA THR A 180 -16.62 -5.68 8.70
C THR A 180 -18.02 -5.18 9.07
N ARG A 181 -18.99 -5.38 8.18
CA ARG A 181 -20.42 -5.22 8.51
C ARG A 181 -21.03 -6.48 9.10
N TRP A 182 -20.30 -7.59 9.05
CA TRP A 182 -20.78 -8.92 9.39
C TRP A 182 -19.95 -9.49 10.53
N GLN A 183 -20.64 -10.05 11.51
CA GLN A 183 -20.04 -10.77 12.63
C GLN A 183 -20.30 -12.26 12.45
N TYR A 184 -19.24 -13.02 12.23
CA TYR A 184 -19.34 -14.48 12.10
C TYR A 184 -20.09 -15.09 13.29
N GLY A 185 -21.09 -15.93 12.99
CA GLY A 185 -21.92 -16.59 13.99
C GLY A 185 -23.11 -15.76 14.51
N PHE A 186 -23.21 -14.48 14.15
CA PHE A 186 -24.31 -13.60 14.53
C PHE A 186 -25.06 -13.02 13.32
N ASP A 187 -24.32 -12.68 12.27
CA ASP A 187 -24.88 -12.30 10.98
C ASP A 187 -24.76 -13.45 9.98
N GLU A 188 -25.67 -13.49 9.01
CA GLU A 188 -25.51 -14.34 7.82
C GLU A 188 -24.38 -13.79 6.95
N SER A 189 -23.15 -14.12 7.30
CA SER A 189 -21.99 -13.87 6.46
C SER A 189 -22.01 -14.82 5.28
N ARG A 190 -21.97 -14.30 4.05
CA ARG A 190 -21.68 -15.13 2.87
C ARG A 190 -20.17 -15.23 2.70
N PRO A 191 -19.61 -16.44 2.54
CA PRO A 191 -18.21 -16.57 2.17
C PRO A 191 -17.98 -15.87 0.82
N ILE A 192 -16.83 -15.19 0.69
CA ILE A 192 -16.47 -14.47 -0.54
C ILE A 192 -16.29 -15.45 -1.72
N ILE A 193 -15.95 -16.70 -1.40
CA ILE A 193 -15.88 -17.82 -2.34
C ILE A 193 -16.80 -18.90 -1.80
N GLU A 194 -17.86 -19.21 -2.55
CA GLU A 194 -18.77 -20.30 -2.21
C GLU A 194 -18.12 -21.65 -2.54
N VAL A 195 -18.47 -22.69 -1.79
CA VAL A 195 -17.96 -24.06 -2.00
C VAL A 195 -18.26 -24.56 -3.42
N GLU A 196 -19.37 -24.12 -4.00
CA GLU A 196 -19.80 -24.45 -5.35
C GLU A 196 -18.89 -23.83 -6.43
N ASP A 197 -18.29 -22.66 -6.17
CA ASP A 197 -17.35 -22.02 -7.08
C ASP A 197 -15.98 -22.71 -7.02
N VAL A 198 -15.58 -23.21 -5.85
CA VAL A 198 -14.42 -24.09 -5.70
C VAL A 198 -14.66 -25.40 -6.46
N ALA A 199 -15.81 -26.05 -6.25
CA ALA A 199 -16.17 -27.31 -6.88
C ALA A 199 -16.12 -27.23 -8.42
N LYS A 200 -16.71 -26.19 -9.02
CA LYS A 200 -16.66 -25.94 -10.48
C LYS A 200 -15.24 -25.68 -10.99
N SER A 201 -14.39 -25.03 -10.19
CA SER A 201 -12.99 -24.82 -10.55
C SER A 201 -12.16 -26.10 -10.49
N THR A 202 -12.45 -27.00 -9.55
CA THR A 202 -11.84 -28.35 -9.50
C THR A 202 -12.38 -29.27 -10.58
N GLU A 203 -13.67 -29.20 -10.94
CA GLU A 203 -14.23 -29.94 -12.07
C GLU A 203 -13.63 -29.49 -13.41
N ALA A 204 -13.30 -28.20 -13.56
CA ALA A 204 -12.58 -27.69 -14.73
C ALA A 204 -11.08 -28.06 -14.76
N LEU A 205 -10.51 -28.46 -13.61
CA LEU A 205 -9.14 -28.97 -13.50
C LEU A 205 -9.06 -30.51 -13.62
N ASP A 206 -10.22 -31.18 -13.68
CA ASP A 206 -10.36 -32.62 -13.89
C ASP A 206 -10.32 -33.00 -15.39
N ASP A 207 -9.96 -32.05 -16.27
CA ASP A 207 -9.46 -32.38 -17.59
C ASP A 207 -8.17 -33.18 -17.41
N ASP A 208 -8.29 -34.51 -17.44
CA ASP A 208 -7.19 -35.50 -17.39
C ASP A 208 -6.00 -35.12 -18.29
N GLN A 209 -6.23 -34.30 -19.33
CA GLN A 209 -5.21 -33.75 -20.21
C GLN A 209 -4.27 -32.73 -19.55
N GLU A 210 -4.74 -31.90 -18.61
CA GLU A 210 -3.93 -30.86 -17.96
C GLU A 210 -3.12 -31.44 -16.79
N LEU A 211 -3.70 -32.38 -16.02
CA LEU A 211 -3.01 -33.20 -15.03
C LEU A 211 -1.92 -34.08 -15.67
N ALA A 212 -2.15 -34.63 -16.87
CA ALA A 212 -1.13 -35.35 -17.65
C ALA A 212 -0.03 -34.42 -18.16
N ARG A 213 -0.36 -33.18 -18.55
CA ARG A 213 0.60 -32.14 -18.97
C ARG A 213 1.53 -31.73 -17.83
N ILE A 214 0.98 -31.52 -16.63
CA ILE A 214 1.74 -31.17 -15.43
C ILE A 214 2.62 -32.35 -14.99
N LYS A 215 2.10 -33.58 -14.99
CA LYS A 215 2.91 -34.79 -14.69
C LYS A 215 4.02 -35.02 -15.74
N GLY A 216 3.81 -34.67 -17.00
CA GLY A 216 4.82 -34.71 -18.06
C GLY A 216 5.94 -33.67 -17.90
N LEU A 217 5.61 -32.48 -17.35
CA LEU A 217 6.60 -31.42 -17.06
C LEU A 217 7.55 -31.78 -15.91
N PHE A 218 7.14 -32.65 -14.97
CA PHE A 218 7.99 -33.12 -13.88
C PHE A 218 8.81 -34.39 -14.19
N ASN A 219 8.67 -34.96 -15.39
CA ASN A 219 9.40 -36.17 -15.81
C ASN A 219 10.58 -35.89 -16.77
N VAL A 220 11.05 -34.65 -16.87
CA VAL A 220 12.30 -34.31 -17.57
C VAL A 220 13.40 -34.03 -16.56
N ALA A 221 13.74 -35.05 -15.77
CA ALA A 221 14.98 -35.13 -15.00
C ALA A 221 15.26 -36.61 -14.69
N GLY A 222 15.65 -37.35 -15.74
CA GLY A 222 16.23 -38.68 -15.68
C GLY A 222 17.28 -38.79 -16.78
#